data_AF-A0A0Q6WWJ3-F1
#
_entry.id   AF-A0A0Q6WWJ3-F1
#
_cell.length_a   1.000
_cell.length_b   1.000
_cell.length_c   1.000
_cell.angle_alpha   90.00
_cell.angle_beta   90.00
_cell.angle_gamma   90.00
#
_symmetry.space_group_name_H-M   'P 1'
#
loop_
_entity.id
_entity.type
_entity.pdbx_description
1 polymer ?
#
loop_
_entity_poly.entity_id
_entity_poly.type
_entity_poly.pdbx_seq_one_letter_code
_entity_poly.pdbx_strand_id
1 'polypeptide(L)'
;MEQDTYIAELEAFCSQHEQALAGIERQSADTAARQAGCDAASAGLLGQVAELQLDQQVEFGNRVKSELADRAREEQRERARLAQAEATVAQALAARDLARRECEALRSQLHANLAADTAFVISAQTHVLARQARDAFQPDHHELSAECSAKLGPYQAEGSLYAYLRQRRYGDRSYGALPPVRMLDAWVARLCHFKENRASEQTLLEMQQELARRACLLDADLAQAAQAEHKLLDAAAAALGLPGAEARLAERSRELDLQQGAVAGVRAVLAAYADKSDARYVAAQQLVRNFLQARSIDELAAQAAATPAAEDDALVQRLAGLRQERAALEQAYGALAERLREAREKRLLAGEIRDRLLEALPQAGGVTRHFFEDELDLRQVLDGYVNGKYSEQQVHAEIGRHTRELGPYHDDDGTISWIEVGKTGAKLTGTVLLTVGAVVVAVVGALASSGGGSSSSGSRRRSGRGNSGGSNWGSSASGGTSNGRSSGSGSSSSSDSSSGGSYSTSDSF
;
A
#
# COMPACT_ATOMS: atom_id res chain seq x y z
N MET A 1 -6.51 10.50 -17.07
CA MET A 1 -7.28 10.33 -15.82
C MET A 1 -6.49 10.88 -14.62
N GLU A 2 -7.11 11.77 -13.82
CA GLU A 2 -6.51 12.28 -12.57
C GLU A 2 -6.59 11.25 -11.43
N GLN A 3 -5.68 11.32 -10.45
CA GLN A 3 -5.63 10.41 -9.29
C GLN A 3 -6.97 10.26 -8.55
N ASP A 4 -7.75 11.34 -8.43
CA ASP A 4 -9.06 11.31 -7.79
C ASP A 4 -10.10 10.52 -8.59
N THR A 5 -10.03 10.57 -9.93
CA THR A 5 -10.89 9.78 -10.81
C THR A 5 -10.53 8.30 -10.73
N TYR A 6 -9.24 7.98 -10.64
CA TYR A 6 -8.75 6.63 -10.46
C TYR A 6 -9.23 6.01 -9.13
N ILE A 7 -9.16 6.76 -8.02
CA ILE A 7 -9.68 6.31 -6.72
C ILE A 7 -11.20 6.08 -6.79
N ALA A 8 -11.94 6.98 -7.44
CA ALA A 8 -13.39 6.85 -7.59
C ALA A 8 -13.79 5.62 -8.41
N GLU A 9 -13.04 5.27 -9.47
CA GLU A 9 -13.28 4.06 -10.25
C GLU A 9 -13.00 2.78 -9.46
N LEU A 10 -11.94 2.75 -8.64
CA LEU A 10 -11.65 1.65 -7.72
C LEU A 10 -12.78 1.46 -6.69
N GLU A 11 -13.27 2.55 -6.11
CA GLU A 11 -14.39 2.49 -5.14
C GLU A 11 -15.69 2.01 -5.79
N ALA A 12 -15.96 2.44 -7.03
CA ALA A 12 -17.11 1.98 -7.81
C ALA A 12 -17.02 0.48 -8.13
N PHE A 13 -15.83 -0.01 -8.49
CA PHE A 13 -15.56 -1.43 -8.71
C PHE A 13 -15.85 -2.28 -7.46
N CYS A 14 -15.33 -1.88 -6.30
CA CYS A 14 -15.63 -2.57 -5.04
C CYS A 14 -17.13 -2.54 -4.71
N SER A 15 -17.78 -1.39 -4.87
CA SER A 15 -19.22 -1.24 -4.59
C SER A 15 -20.07 -2.17 -5.46
N GLN A 16 -19.69 -2.38 -6.73
CA GLN A 16 -20.39 -3.30 -7.63
C GLN A 16 -20.34 -4.75 -7.11
N HIS A 17 -19.19 -5.20 -6.64
CA HIS A 17 -19.05 -6.55 -6.07
C HIS A 17 -19.79 -6.70 -4.73
N GLU A 18 -19.85 -5.65 -3.92
CA GLU A 18 -20.66 -5.64 -2.70
C GLU A 18 -22.17 -5.72 -2.99
N GLN A 19 -22.66 -4.98 -4.00
CA GLN A 19 -24.05 -5.06 -4.45
C GLN A 19 -24.40 -6.45 -5.00
N ALA A 20 -23.50 -7.06 -5.77
CA ALA A 20 -23.70 -8.41 -6.29
C ALA A 20 -23.80 -9.45 -5.16
N LEU A 21 -22.91 -9.37 -4.16
CA LEU A 21 -22.97 -10.23 -2.97
C LEU A 21 -24.28 -10.04 -2.20
N ALA A 22 -24.67 -8.78 -1.91
CA ALA A 22 -25.90 -8.48 -1.20
C ALA A 22 -27.15 -9.00 -1.93
N GLY A 23 -27.16 -8.94 -3.27
CA GLY A 23 -28.23 -9.49 -4.09
C GLY A 23 -28.37 -11.01 -3.94
N ILE A 24 -27.25 -11.74 -3.93
CA ILE A 24 -27.23 -13.20 -3.75
C ILE A 24 -27.62 -13.58 -2.32
N GLU A 25 -27.11 -12.86 -1.30
CA GLU A 25 -27.48 -13.06 0.11
C GLU A 25 -28.99 -12.88 0.34
N ARG A 26 -29.62 -11.90 -0.33
CA ARG A 26 -31.08 -11.71 -0.28
C ARG A 26 -31.81 -12.92 -0.89
N GLN A 27 -31.36 -13.43 -2.03
CA GLN A 27 -31.95 -14.61 -2.67
C GLN A 27 -31.80 -15.88 -1.82
N SER A 28 -30.67 -16.08 -1.14
CA SER A 28 -30.49 -17.20 -0.21
C SER A 28 -31.40 -17.07 1.01
N ALA A 29 -31.58 -15.86 1.54
CA ALA A 29 -32.48 -15.60 2.66
C ALA A 29 -33.96 -15.84 2.31
N ASP A 30 -34.37 -15.45 1.09
CA ASP A 30 -35.74 -15.67 0.60
C ASP A 30 -36.04 -17.15 0.37
N THR A 31 -35.07 -17.91 -0.18
CA THR A 31 -35.21 -19.35 -0.39
C THR A 31 -35.23 -20.11 0.94
N ALA A 32 -34.39 -19.74 1.91
CA ALA A 32 -34.42 -20.29 3.26
C ALA A 32 -35.77 -20.03 3.96
N ALA A 33 -36.33 -18.83 3.82
CA ALA A 33 -37.64 -18.48 4.37
C ALA A 33 -38.77 -19.32 3.75
N ARG A 34 -38.75 -19.53 2.43
CA ARG A 34 -39.71 -20.42 1.75
C ARG A 34 -39.59 -21.85 2.25
N GLN A 35 -38.37 -22.36 2.42
CA GLN A 35 -38.15 -23.70 2.94
C GLN A 35 -38.67 -23.86 4.37
N ALA A 36 -38.41 -22.88 5.26
CA ALA A 36 -38.98 -22.86 6.60
C ALA A 36 -40.52 -22.85 6.58
N GLY A 37 -41.12 -22.15 5.62
CA GLY A 37 -42.55 -22.18 5.35
C GLY A 37 -43.06 -23.58 4.97
N CYS A 38 -42.38 -24.27 4.05
CA CYS A 38 -42.72 -25.65 3.67
C CYS A 38 -42.57 -26.63 4.84
N ASP A 39 -41.54 -26.46 5.68
CA ASP A 39 -41.31 -27.29 6.87
C ASP A 39 -42.39 -27.06 7.94
N ALA A 40 -42.76 -25.80 8.20
CA ALA A 40 -43.85 -25.46 9.11
C ALA A 40 -45.21 -25.98 8.60
N ALA A 41 -45.48 -25.88 7.29
CA ALA A 41 -46.67 -26.44 6.68
C ALA A 41 -46.71 -27.97 6.76
N SER A 42 -45.56 -28.63 6.55
CA SER A 42 -45.42 -30.08 6.68
C SER A 42 -45.65 -30.54 8.12
N ALA A 43 -45.05 -29.85 9.11
CA ALA A 43 -45.29 -30.10 10.52
C ALA A 43 -46.75 -29.84 10.92
N GLY A 44 -47.38 -28.84 10.30
CA GLY A 44 -48.81 -28.55 10.45
C GLY A 44 -49.70 -29.70 9.98
N LEU A 45 -49.44 -30.23 8.78
CA LEU A 45 -50.17 -31.38 8.23
C LEU A 45 -49.92 -32.66 9.02
N LEU A 46 -48.67 -32.92 9.43
CA LEU A 46 -48.35 -34.05 10.31
C LEU A 46 -49.07 -33.93 11.66
N GLY A 47 -49.22 -32.72 12.18
CA GLY A 47 -50.03 -32.44 13.36
C GLY A 47 -51.53 -32.73 13.15
N GLN A 48 -52.08 -32.39 11.98
CA GLN A 48 -53.48 -32.69 11.64
C GLN A 48 -53.73 -34.19 11.45
N VAL A 49 -52.80 -34.90 10.80
CA VAL A 49 -52.83 -36.37 10.69
C VAL A 49 -52.74 -37.01 12.08
N ALA A 50 -51.89 -36.48 12.97
CA ALA A 50 -51.80 -36.95 14.36
C ALA A 50 -53.06 -36.63 15.18
N GLU A 51 -53.69 -35.46 14.97
CA GLU A 51 -54.93 -35.03 15.62
C GLU A 51 -56.12 -35.90 15.20
N LEU A 52 -56.18 -36.30 13.93
CA LEU A 52 -57.20 -37.23 13.42
C LEU A 52 -57.01 -38.67 13.93
N GLN A 53 -55.79 -39.06 14.29
CA GLN A 53 -55.47 -40.45 14.66
C GLN A 53 -55.24 -40.69 16.16
N LEU A 54 -54.93 -39.69 16.99
CA LEU A 54 -54.48 -39.89 18.38
C LEU A 54 -54.89 -38.74 19.33
N ASP A 55 -55.84 -39.03 20.25
CA ASP A 55 -56.38 -38.16 21.32
C ASP A 55 -55.34 -37.57 22.33
N GLN A 56 -54.04 -37.82 22.18
CA GLN A 56 -52.97 -37.38 23.12
C GLN A 56 -51.83 -36.57 22.47
N GLN A 57 -51.91 -36.18 21.18
CA GLN A 57 -50.74 -35.65 20.44
C GLN A 57 -50.79 -34.16 20.02
N VAL A 58 -51.85 -33.43 20.40
CA VAL A 58 -51.99 -31.99 20.13
C VAL A 58 -50.86 -31.16 20.75
N GLU A 59 -50.37 -31.55 21.95
CA GLU A 59 -49.32 -30.81 22.66
C GLU A 59 -47.95 -30.85 21.95
N PHE A 60 -47.60 -31.96 21.29
CA PHE A 60 -46.35 -32.10 20.54
C PHE A 60 -46.35 -31.21 19.29
N GLY A 61 -47.41 -31.29 18.49
CA GLY A 61 -47.58 -30.46 17.30
C GLY A 61 -47.55 -28.97 17.65
N ASN A 62 -48.16 -28.58 18.77
CA ASN A 62 -48.12 -27.21 19.27
C ASN A 62 -46.72 -26.77 19.72
N ARG A 63 -45.92 -27.65 20.33
CA ARG A 63 -44.53 -27.36 20.71
C ARG A 63 -43.60 -27.17 19.52
N VAL A 64 -43.67 -28.03 18.51
CA VAL A 64 -42.85 -27.87 17.29
C VAL A 64 -43.27 -26.60 16.54
N LYS A 65 -44.57 -26.33 16.45
CA LYS A 65 -45.10 -25.07 15.88
C LYS A 65 -44.62 -23.85 16.67
N SER A 66 -44.58 -23.90 18.00
CA SER A 66 -44.12 -22.77 18.81
C SER A 66 -42.62 -22.49 18.62
N GLU A 67 -41.77 -23.52 18.61
CA GLU A 67 -40.33 -23.34 18.39
C GLU A 67 -40.01 -22.77 16.99
N LEU A 68 -40.70 -23.24 15.95
CA LEU A 68 -40.54 -22.69 14.60
C LEU A 68 -41.10 -21.26 14.48
N ALA A 69 -42.22 -20.96 15.17
CA ALA A 69 -42.77 -19.61 15.20
C ALA A 69 -41.86 -18.63 15.94
N ASP A 70 -41.23 -19.06 17.04
CA ASP A 70 -40.28 -18.25 17.80
C ASP A 70 -38.98 -18.05 17.01
N ARG A 71 -38.47 -19.08 16.31
CA ARG A 71 -37.37 -18.94 15.33
C ARG A 71 -37.68 -17.87 14.29
N ALA A 72 -38.87 -17.91 13.69
CA ALA A 72 -39.27 -16.93 12.67
C ALA A 72 -39.34 -15.50 13.25
N ARG A 73 -39.78 -15.33 14.51
CA ARG A 73 -39.78 -14.03 15.19
C ARG A 73 -38.37 -13.53 15.49
N GLU A 74 -37.48 -14.41 15.95
CA GLU A 74 -36.07 -14.09 16.22
C GLU A 74 -35.34 -13.69 14.92
N GLU A 75 -35.52 -14.46 13.84
CA GLU A 75 -34.98 -14.13 12.52
C GLU A 75 -35.50 -12.77 12.01
N GLN A 76 -36.81 -12.51 12.15
CA GLN A 76 -37.40 -11.25 11.72
C GLN A 76 -36.84 -10.05 12.52
N ARG A 77 -36.56 -10.22 13.82
CA ARG A 77 -35.91 -9.19 14.65
C ARG A 77 -34.49 -8.90 14.16
N GLU A 78 -33.71 -9.93 13.86
CA GLU A 78 -32.35 -9.75 13.34
C GLU A 78 -32.35 -9.13 11.93
N ARG A 79 -33.32 -9.47 11.07
CA ARG A 79 -33.52 -8.79 9.77
C ARG A 79 -33.87 -7.32 9.93
N ALA A 80 -34.74 -6.97 10.88
CA ALA A 80 -35.06 -5.58 11.18
C ALA A 80 -33.83 -4.82 11.71
N ARG A 81 -33.02 -5.47 12.55
CA ARG A 81 -31.75 -4.94 13.04
C ARG A 81 -30.74 -4.73 11.92
N LEU A 82 -30.65 -5.66 10.97
CA LEU A 82 -29.81 -5.52 9.78
C LEU A 82 -30.22 -4.30 8.95
N ALA A 83 -31.52 -4.16 8.65
CA ALA A 83 -32.02 -3.03 7.88
C ALA A 83 -31.74 -1.68 8.57
N GLN A 84 -31.85 -1.62 9.90
CA GLN A 84 -31.49 -0.44 10.67
C GLN A 84 -29.98 -0.15 10.61
N ALA A 85 -29.13 -1.17 10.74
CA ALA A 85 -27.68 -1.03 10.66
C ALA A 85 -27.21 -0.64 9.24
N GLU A 86 -27.85 -1.15 8.19
CA GLU A 86 -27.56 -0.75 6.82
C GLU A 86 -27.95 0.73 6.57
N ALA A 87 -29.06 1.19 7.18
CA ALA A 87 -29.44 2.60 7.13
C ALA A 87 -28.43 3.51 7.86
N THR A 88 -27.87 3.09 9.00
CA THR A 88 -26.83 3.86 9.70
C THR A 88 -25.52 3.88 8.91
N VAL A 89 -25.14 2.77 8.27
CA VAL A 89 -23.98 2.73 7.35
C VAL A 89 -24.18 3.70 6.19
N ALA A 90 -25.36 3.72 5.56
CA ALA A 90 -25.65 4.65 4.47
C ALA A 90 -25.53 6.12 4.91
N GLN A 91 -25.97 6.45 6.12
CA GLN A 91 -25.81 7.80 6.70
C GLN A 91 -24.34 8.13 6.98
N ALA A 92 -23.57 7.19 7.54
CA ALA A 92 -22.15 7.35 7.80
C ALA A 92 -21.34 7.54 6.51
N LEU A 93 -21.67 6.78 5.44
CA LEU A 93 -21.10 6.95 4.10
C LEU A 93 -21.35 8.36 3.57
N ALA A 94 -22.60 8.83 3.60
CA ALA A 94 -22.94 10.18 3.13
C ALA A 94 -22.20 11.27 3.92
N ALA A 95 -22.05 11.11 5.24
CA ALA A 95 -21.31 12.04 6.09
C ALA A 95 -19.80 12.04 5.77
N ARG A 96 -19.21 10.87 5.54
CA ARG A 96 -17.81 10.72 5.12
C ARG A 96 -17.56 11.37 3.76
N ASP A 97 -18.44 11.13 2.79
CA ASP A 97 -18.30 11.67 1.44
C ASP A 97 -18.42 13.20 1.43
N LEU A 98 -19.27 13.77 2.29
CA LEU A 98 -19.35 15.22 2.49
C LEU A 98 -18.05 15.78 3.09
N ALA A 99 -17.50 15.13 4.12
CA ALA A 99 -16.21 15.52 4.70
C ALA A 99 -15.05 15.40 3.70
N ARG A 100 -15.09 14.37 2.83
CA ARG A 100 -14.10 14.18 1.77
C ARG A 100 -14.14 15.32 0.76
N ARG A 101 -15.33 15.68 0.27
CA ARG A 101 -15.50 16.82 -0.66
C ARG A 101 -15.05 18.13 -0.04
N GLU A 102 -15.26 18.32 1.26
CA GLU A 102 -14.74 19.48 1.99
C GLU A 102 -13.21 19.50 1.96
N CYS A 103 -12.55 18.39 2.28
CA CYS A 103 -11.09 18.26 2.20
C CYS A 103 -10.55 18.51 0.78
N GLU A 104 -11.17 17.92 -0.24
CA GLU A 104 -10.78 18.10 -1.65
C GLU A 104 -10.91 19.57 -2.08
N ALA A 105 -12.01 20.23 -1.70
CA ALA A 105 -12.20 21.65 -1.95
C ALA A 105 -11.10 22.50 -1.27
N LEU A 106 -10.79 22.23 -0.01
CA LEU A 106 -9.72 22.93 0.71
C LEU A 106 -8.32 22.67 0.12
N ARG A 107 -8.03 21.45 -0.32
CA ARG A 107 -6.78 21.10 -1.02
C ARG A 107 -6.66 21.84 -2.35
N SER A 108 -7.74 21.90 -3.12
CA SER A 108 -7.74 22.65 -4.38
C SER A 108 -7.48 24.15 -4.16
N GLN A 109 -8.06 24.73 -3.10
CA GLN A 109 -7.80 26.12 -2.69
C GLN A 109 -6.36 26.31 -2.20
N LEU A 110 -5.83 25.36 -1.41
CA LEU A 110 -4.43 25.38 -0.97
C LEU A 110 -3.49 25.42 -2.17
N HIS A 111 -3.69 24.55 -3.16
CA HIS A 111 -2.88 24.53 -4.37
C HIS A 111 -2.96 25.85 -5.15
N ALA A 112 -4.16 26.43 -5.31
CA ALA A 112 -4.32 27.72 -5.97
C ALA A 112 -3.59 28.85 -5.22
N ASN A 113 -3.67 28.87 -3.89
CA ASN A 113 -3.01 29.87 -3.07
C ASN A 113 -1.48 29.70 -3.09
N LEU A 114 -0.97 28.48 -2.98
CA LEU A 114 0.46 28.18 -3.04
C LEU A 114 1.07 28.50 -4.41
N ALA A 115 0.32 28.28 -5.50
CA ALA A 115 0.75 28.68 -6.84
C ALA A 115 0.87 30.20 -7.01
N ALA A 116 0.04 30.97 -6.29
CA ALA A 116 0.11 32.43 -6.29
C ALA A 116 1.13 33.00 -5.29
N ASP A 117 1.58 32.21 -4.31
CA ASP A 117 2.52 32.65 -3.29
C ASP A 117 3.98 32.59 -3.77
N THR A 118 4.52 33.77 -4.06
CA THR A 118 5.92 33.95 -4.46
C THR A 118 6.93 33.36 -3.48
N ALA A 119 6.67 33.40 -2.17
CA ALA A 119 7.60 32.90 -1.17
C ALA A 119 7.69 31.37 -1.21
N PHE A 120 6.54 30.71 -1.38
CA PHE A 120 6.47 29.26 -1.55
C PHE A 120 7.17 28.81 -2.84
N VAL A 121 6.91 29.48 -3.96
CA VAL A 121 7.53 29.15 -5.25
C VAL A 121 9.06 29.23 -5.18
N ILE A 122 9.61 30.30 -4.59
CA ILE A 122 11.07 30.44 -4.41
C ILE A 122 11.62 29.32 -3.52
N SER A 123 10.92 28.97 -2.44
CA SER A 123 11.34 27.89 -1.55
C SER A 123 11.34 26.53 -2.26
N ALA A 124 10.28 26.22 -3.02
CA ALA A 124 10.17 24.99 -3.80
C ALA A 124 11.28 24.88 -4.86
N GLN A 125 11.58 25.97 -5.59
CA GLN A 125 12.70 26.02 -6.52
C GLN A 125 14.04 25.79 -5.84
N THR A 126 14.26 26.39 -4.66
CA THR A 126 15.48 26.20 -3.87
C THR A 126 15.65 24.74 -3.45
N HIS A 127 14.57 24.08 -3.03
CA HIS A 127 14.57 22.67 -2.68
C HIS A 127 14.90 21.78 -3.89
N VAL A 128 14.31 22.04 -5.06
CA VAL A 128 14.62 21.32 -6.30
C VAL A 128 16.10 21.48 -6.68
N LEU A 129 16.66 22.69 -6.60
CA LEU A 129 18.07 22.95 -6.90
C LEU A 129 19.01 22.24 -5.90
N ALA A 130 18.69 22.26 -4.60
CA ALA A 130 19.47 21.56 -3.59
C ALA A 130 19.46 20.04 -3.82
N ARG A 131 18.31 19.48 -4.23
CA ARG A 131 18.18 18.06 -4.59
C ARG A 131 19.01 17.72 -5.82
N GLN A 132 18.91 18.52 -6.89
CA GLN A 132 19.72 18.32 -8.09
C GLN A 132 21.22 18.39 -7.79
N ALA A 133 21.66 19.32 -6.94
CA ALA A 133 23.06 19.43 -6.54
C ALA A 133 23.55 18.20 -5.76
N ARG A 134 22.72 17.64 -4.86
CA ARG A 134 23.00 16.39 -4.14
C ARG A 134 23.06 15.20 -5.08
N ASP A 135 22.04 15.03 -5.93
CA ASP A 135 21.91 13.89 -6.84
C ASP A 135 23.04 13.91 -7.89
N ALA A 136 23.44 15.08 -8.38
CA ALA A 136 24.58 15.23 -9.28
C ALA A 136 25.92 14.91 -8.61
N PHE A 137 26.07 15.18 -7.31
CA PHE A 137 27.31 14.90 -6.57
C PHE A 137 27.41 13.44 -6.10
N GLN A 138 26.29 12.74 -5.94
CA GLN A 138 26.27 11.36 -5.43
C GLN A 138 27.14 10.36 -6.23
N PRO A 139 27.06 10.27 -7.58
CA PRO A 139 27.89 9.33 -8.33
C PRO A 139 29.38 9.66 -8.19
N ASP A 140 29.76 10.92 -8.36
CA ASP A 140 31.13 11.40 -8.20
C ASP A 140 31.68 11.11 -6.80
N HIS A 141 30.86 11.34 -5.76
CA HIS A 141 31.22 11.04 -4.38
C HIS A 141 31.48 9.55 -4.17
N HIS A 142 30.62 8.68 -4.72
CA HIS A 142 30.78 7.23 -4.57
C HIS A 142 32.02 6.72 -5.31
N GLU A 143 32.23 7.16 -6.56
CA GLU A 143 33.39 6.78 -7.37
C GLU A 143 34.70 7.27 -6.75
N LEU A 144 34.79 8.55 -6.40
CA LEU A 144 36.01 9.14 -5.82
C LEU A 144 36.30 8.57 -4.43
N SER A 145 35.28 8.30 -3.62
CA SER A 145 35.46 7.66 -2.30
C SER A 145 35.96 6.21 -2.45
N ALA A 146 35.39 5.45 -3.39
CA ALA A 146 35.87 4.11 -3.70
C ALA A 146 37.32 4.12 -4.20
N GLU A 147 37.67 5.04 -5.11
CA GLU A 147 39.02 5.20 -5.61
C GLU A 147 40.01 5.61 -4.49
N CYS A 148 39.63 6.55 -3.62
CA CYS A 148 40.41 6.93 -2.44
C CYS A 148 40.68 5.72 -1.54
N SER A 149 39.63 4.96 -1.21
CA SER A 149 39.74 3.80 -0.31
C SER A 149 40.63 2.70 -0.91
N ALA A 150 40.49 2.42 -2.20
CA ALA A 150 41.33 1.46 -2.91
C ALA A 150 42.81 1.90 -2.93
N LYS A 151 43.08 3.19 -3.17
CA LYS A 151 44.44 3.77 -3.15
C LYS A 151 45.03 3.87 -1.75
N LEU A 152 44.21 4.02 -0.71
CA LEU A 152 44.64 4.06 0.69
C LEU A 152 44.99 2.68 1.26
N GLY A 153 44.36 1.60 0.78
CA GLY A 153 44.58 0.23 1.25
C GLY A 153 46.06 -0.18 1.34
N PRO A 154 46.86 -0.02 0.27
CA PRO A 154 48.29 -0.35 0.30
C PRO A 154 49.12 0.44 1.34
N TYR A 155 48.75 1.68 1.65
CA TYR A 155 49.42 2.50 2.68
C TYR A 155 49.06 2.07 4.11
N GLN A 156 47.89 1.42 4.28
CA GLN A 156 47.37 0.95 5.56
C GLN A 156 47.73 -0.51 5.86
N ALA A 157 48.20 -1.28 4.87
CA ALA A 157 48.59 -2.67 5.03
C ALA A 157 49.70 -2.85 6.08
N GLU A 158 49.40 -3.63 7.12
CA GLU A 158 50.34 -4.02 8.16
C GLU A 158 51.47 -4.87 7.55
N GLY A 159 52.73 -4.56 7.88
CA GLY A 159 53.90 -5.28 7.37
C GLY A 159 54.63 -4.64 6.19
N SER A 160 54.17 -3.51 5.65
CA SER A 160 54.94 -2.75 4.67
C SER A 160 56.10 -1.95 5.32
N LEU A 161 57.22 -1.79 4.60
CA LEU A 161 58.33 -0.92 5.04
C LEU A 161 57.87 0.52 5.29
N TYR A 162 56.85 0.95 4.55
CA TYR A 162 56.17 2.23 4.74
C TYR A 162 55.45 2.30 6.09
N ALA A 163 54.63 1.29 6.42
CA ALA A 163 53.91 1.22 7.69
C ALA A 163 54.85 1.20 8.90
N TYR A 164 55.99 0.49 8.80
CA TYR A 164 57.03 0.49 9.85
C TYR A 164 57.58 1.90 10.12
N LEU A 165 57.96 2.64 9.07
CA LEU A 165 58.47 4.01 9.22
C LEU A 165 57.39 4.99 9.68
N ARG A 166 56.14 4.80 9.23
CA ARG A 166 54.96 5.59 9.65
C ARG A 166 54.67 5.41 11.14
N GLN A 167 54.68 4.18 11.65
CA GLN A 167 54.46 3.87 13.06
C GLN A 167 55.56 4.47 13.97
N ARG A 168 56.80 4.50 13.48
CA ARG A 168 57.93 5.16 14.15
C ARG A 168 57.91 6.68 14.05
N ARG A 169 56.98 7.27 13.30
CA ARG A 169 56.88 8.71 13.04
C ARG A 169 58.16 9.28 12.39
N TYR A 170 58.81 8.51 11.52
CA TYR A 170 60.00 8.96 10.80
C TYR A 170 59.69 10.26 10.02
N GLY A 171 60.52 11.29 10.19
CA GLY A 171 60.33 12.60 9.55
C GLY A 171 59.44 13.60 10.29
N ASP A 172 58.79 13.19 11.39
CA ASP A 172 58.09 14.11 12.30
C ASP A 172 59.06 14.70 13.36
N ARG A 173 58.69 15.85 13.95
CA ARG A 173 59.45 16.47 15.06
C ARG A 173 59.54 15.57 16.29
N SER A 174 58.63 14.62 16.42
CA SER A 174 58.58 13.64 17.53
C SER A 174 59.45 12.39 17.31
N TYR A 175 60.21 12.32 16.21
CA TYR A 175 61.07 11.18 15.90
C TYR A 175 62.34 11.13 16.78
N GLY A 176 62.34 10.24 17.77
CA GLY A 176 63.40 10.13 18.79
C GLY A 176 64.30 8.89 18.68
N ALA A 177 64.69 8.46 17.47
CA ALA A 177 65.54 7.27 17.31
C ALA A 177 67.05 7.55 17.55
N LEU A 178 67.78 6.55 18.06
CA LEU A 178 69.23 6.61 18.25
C LEU A 178 69.99 6.72 16.89
N PRO A 179 71.17 7.37 16.83
CA PRO A 179 71.91 7.60 15.58
C PRO A 179 72.10 6.40 14.63
N PRO A 180 72.46 5.18 15.08
CA PRO A 180 72.59 4.03 14.16
C PRO A 180 71.25 3.59 13.58
N VAL A 181 70.18 3.69 14.37
CA VAL A 181 68.81 3.39 13.94
C VAL A 181 68.32 4.42 12.92
N ARG A 182 68.70 5.69 13.08
CA ARG A 182 68.37 6.77 12.12
C ARG A 182 68.99 6.55 10.74
N MET A 183 70.20 5.98 10.67
CA MET A 183 70.85 5.68 9.39
C MET A 183 70.14 4.54 8.64
N LEU A 184 69.75 3.49 9.37
CA LEU A 184 68.96 2.39 8.82
C LEU A 184 67.58 2.87 8.37
N ASP A 185 66.87 3.63 9.22
CA ASP A 185 65.55 4.18 8.87
C ASP A 185 65.64 5.16 7.68
N ALA A 186 66.74 5.91 7.52
CA ALA A 186 66.98 6.76 6.35
C ALA A 186 67.26 5.98 5.07
N TRP A 187 67.91 4.82 5.17
CA TRP A 187 68.11 3.93 4.03
C TRP A 187 66.78 3.28 3.61
N VAL A 188 66.00 2.77 4.58
CA VAL A 188 64.65 2.23 4.34
C VAL A 188 63.73 3.30 3.74
N ALA A 189 63.82 4.55 4.21
CA ALA A 189 63.02 5.66 3.71
C ALA A 189 63.30 6.00 2.23
N ARG A 190 64.53 5.80 1.75
CA ARG A 190 64.86 5.93 0.32
C ARG A 190 64.34 4.75 -0.49
N LEU A 191 64.44 3.54 0.06
CA LEU A 191 63.99 2.32 -0.61
C LEU A 191 62.47 2.30 -0.86
N CYS A 192 61.69 2.84 0.08
CA CYS A 192 60.23 2.89 -0.03
C CYS A 192 59.67 4.27 -0.43
N HIS A 193 60.50 5.19 -0.94
CA HIS A 193 60.07 6.53 -1.35
C HIS A 193 59.21 7.25 -0.28
N PHE A 194 59.63 7.16 0.98
CA PHE A 194 58.79 7.49 2.15
C PHE A 194 58.18 8.89 2.09
N LYS A 195 58.93 9.90 1.64
CA LYS A 195 58.45 11.29 1.56
C LYS A 195 57.33 11.46 0.53
N GLU A 196 57.47 10.86 -0.64
CA GLU A 196 56.49 10.92 -1.75
C GLU A 196 55.22 10.14 -1.39
N ASN A 197 55.40 8.95 -0.81
CA ASN A 197 54.31 8.12 -0.32
C ASN A 197 53.55 8.77 0.84
N ARG A 198 54.24 9.48 1.75
CA ARG A 198 53.61 10.22 2.83
C ARG A 198 52.80 11.42 2.35
N ALA A 199 53.31 12.15 1.36
CA ALA A 199 52.55 13.24 0.75
C ALA A 199 51.32 12.73 -0.01
N SER A 200 51.44 11.60 -0.72
CA SER A 200 50.33 10.97 -1.45
C SER A 200 49.25 10.44 -0.51
N GLU A 201 49.63 9.74 0.57
CA GLU A 201 48.71 9.29 1.62
C GLU A 201 47.96 10.49 2.24
N GLN A 202 48.69 11.56 2.59
CA GLN A 202 48.08 12.75 3.19
C GLN A 202 47.08 13.42 2.24
N THR A 203 47.42 13.54 0.94
CA THR A 203 46.52 14.11 -0.07
C THR A 203 45.23 13.28 -0.20
N LEU A 204 45.33 11.94 -0.20
CA LEU A 204 44.16 11.07 -0.28
C LEU A 204 43.26 11.18 0.95
N LEU A 205 43.85 11.32 2.14
CA LEU A 205 43.09 11.54 3.39
C LEU A 205 42.40 12.90 3.41
N GLU A 206 43.08 13.96 2.97
CA GLU A 206 42.51 15.30 2.83
C GLU A 206 41.36 15.32 1.81
N MET A 207 41.52 14.62 0.68
CA MET A 207 40.47 14.48 -0.33
C MET A 207 39.24 13.74 0.21
N GLN A 208 39.42 12.65 0.95
CA GLN A 208 38.32 11.92 1.58
C GLN A 208 37.56 12.79 2.58
N GLN A 209 38.29 13.58 3.39
CA GLN A 209 37.68 14.52 4.35
C GLN A 209 36.89 15.61 3.64
N GLU A 210 37.40 16.18 2.54
CA GLU A 210 36.71 17.22 1.79
C GLU A 210 35.46 16.68 1.06
N LEU A 211 35.52 15.46 0.51
CA LEU A 211 34.35 14.78 -0.07
C LEU A 211 33.24 14.57 0.98
N ALA A 212 33.61 14.08 2.16
CA ALA A 212 32.67 13.88 3.27
C ALA A 212 32.09 15.22 3.76
N ARG A 213 32.92 16.26 3.87
CA ARG A 213 32.49 17.61 4.25
C ARG A 213 31.48 18.17 3.23
N ARG A 214 31.78 18.03 1.94
CA ARG A 214 30.92 18.50 0.85
C ARG A 214 29.59 17.74 0.81
N ALA A 215 29.61 16.41 0.99
CA ALA A 215 28.39 15.61 1.13
C ALA A 215 27.53 16.11 2.30
N CYS A 216 28.14 16.31 3.48
CA CYS A 216 27.43 16.80 4.66
C CYS A 216 26.80 18.18 4.45
N LEU A 217 27.49 19.09 3.73
CA LEU A 217 26.94 20.40 3.40
C LEU A 217 25.74 20.30 2.47
N LEU A 218 25.82 19.52 1.40
CA LEU A 218 24.71 19.32 0.47
C LEU A 218 23.50 18.68 1.15
N ASP A 219 23.75 17.74 2.07
CA ASP A 219 22.71 17.10 2.87
C ASP A 219 22.03 18.10 3.83
N ALA A 220 22.80 18.99 4.45
CA ALA A 220 22.29 20.04 5.30
C ALA A 220 21.47 21.08 4.52
N ASP A 221 21.98 21.50 3.34
CA ASP A 221 21.29 22.45 2.46
C ASP A 221 19.95 21.87 1.97
N LEU A 222 19.93 20.59 1.57
CA LEU A 222 18.70 19.90 1.20
C LEU A 222 17.69 19.87 2.36
N ALA A 223 18.15 19.49 3.56
CA ALA A 223 17.29 19.41 4.73
C ALA A 223 16.71 20.79 5.13
N GLN A 224 17.52 21.85 5.04
CA GLN A 224 17.07 23.21 5.30
C GLN A 224 16.04 23.68 4.27
N ALA A 225 16.29 23.43 2.97
CA ALA A 225 15.37 23.80 1.91
C ALA A 225 14.02 23.05 2.04
N ALA A 226 14.06 21.74 2.32
CA ALA A 226 12.87 20.94 2.56
C ALA A 226 12.08 21.42 3.78
N GLN A 227 12.78 21.77 4.87
CA GLN A 227 12.12 22.28 6.09
C GLN A 227 11.48 23.66 5.85
N ALA A 228 12.12 24.54 5.07
CA ALA A 228 11.57 25.84 4.72
C ALA A 228 10.29 25.72 3.88
N GLU A 229 10.30 24.85 2.87
CA GLU A 229 9.13 24.58 2.04
C GLU A 229 7.98 23.98 2.85
N HIS A 230 8.27 22.97 3.69
CA HIS A 230 7.26 22.31 4.51
C HIS A 230 6.60 23.28 5.50
N LYS A 231 7.37 24.18 6.13
CA LYS A 231 6.82 25.22 7.02
C LYS A 231 5.83 26.14 6.32
N LEU A 232 6.11 26.53 5.08
CA LEU A 232 5.21 27.38 4.30
C LEU A 232 3.95 26.63 3.91
N LEU A 233 4.09 25.37 3.48
CA LEU A 233 2.96 24.49 3.17
C LEU A 233 2.05 24.28 4.40
N ASP A 234 2.63 23.95 5.55
CA ASP A 234 1.90 23.72 6.80
C ASP A 234 1.18 24.99 7.27
N ALA A 235 1.83 26.15 7.16
CA ALA A 235 1.23 27.43 7.52
C ALA A 235 0.03 27.76 6.60
N ALA A 236 0.17 27.53 5.29
CA ALA A 236 -0.91 27.74 4.33
C ALA A 236 -2.07 26.74 4.54
N ALA A 237 -1.77 25.47 4.82
CA ALA A 237 -2.75 24.44 5.13
C ALA A 237 -3.51 24.75 6.44
N ALA A 238 -2.79 25.19 7.48
CA ALA A 238 -3.37 25.59 8.76
C ALA A 238 -4.27 26.82 8.61
N ALA A 239 -3.87 27.81 7.80
CA ALA A 239 -4.68 29.01 7.52
C ALA A 239 -6.02 28.66 6.83
N LEU A 240 -6.05 27.61 6.02
CA LEU A 240 -7.27 27.10 5.37
C LEU A 240 -8.07 26.12 6.26
N GLY A 241 -7.56 25.75 7.44
CA GLY A 241 -8.21 24.78 8.33
C GLY A 241 -8.19 23.34 7.81
N LEU A 242 -7.32 23.02 6.84
CA LEU A 242 -7.22 21.68 6.23
C LEU A 242 -6.94 20.57 7.28
N PRO A 243 -6.05 20.74 8.28
CA PRO A 243 -5.82 19.71 9.29
C PRO A 243 -7.10 19.36 10.09
N GLY A 244 -7.96 20.36 10.32
CA GLY A 244 -9.24 20.14 10.99
C GLY A 244 -10.23 19.36 10.13
N ALA A 245 -10.26 19.62 8.82
CA ALA A 245 -11.08 18.87 7.87
C ALA A 245 -10.59 17.42 7.73
N GLU A 246 -9.28 17.19 7.64
CA GLU A 246 -8.68 15.86 7.57
C GLU A 246 -8.95 15.04 8.85
N ALA A 247 -8.89 15.68 10.02
CA ALA A 247 -9.27 15.04 11.29
C ALA A 247 -10.74 14.62 11.30
N ARG A 248 -11.65 15.48 10.79
CA ARG A 248 -13.08 15.13 10.63
C ARG A 248 -13.27 13.96 9.66
N LEU A 249 -12.57 13.95 8.53
CA LEU A 249 -12.63 12.84 7.58
C LEU A 249 -12.16 11.53 8.22
N ALA A 250 -11.05 11.55 8.96
CA ALA A 250 -10.54 10.38 9.67
C ALA A 250 -11.51 9.87 10.73
N GLU A 251 -12.18 10.76 11.47
CA GLU A 251 -13.21 10.40 12.44
C GLU A 251 -14.41 9.73 11.75
N ARG A 252 -14.90 10.30 10.64
CA ARG A 252 -16.01 9.72 9.87
C ARG A 252 -15.67 8.37 9.25
N SER A 253 -14.44 8.17 8.79
CA SER A 253 -13.98 6.87 8.31
C SER A 253 -13.98 5.83 9.43
N ARG A 254 -13.47 6.16 10.62
CA ARG A 254 -13.53 5.24 11.78
C ARG A 254 -14.96 4.91 12.20
N GLU A 255 -15.84 5.90 12.18
CA GLU A 255 -17.27 5.67 12.45
C GLU A 255 -17.88 4.70 11.45
N LEU A 256 -17.59 4.87 10.15
CA LEU A 256 -18.02 3.96 9.10
C LEU A 256 -17.52 2.53 9.34
N ASP A 257 -16.23 2.35 9.65
CA ASP A 257 -15.64 1.03 9.90
C ASP A 257 -16.33 0.30 11.06
N LEU A 258 -16.64 1.03 12.14
CA LEU A 258 -17.38 0.50 13.29
C LEU A 258 -18.80 0.06 12.90
N GLN A 259 -19.51 0.86 12.09
CA GLN A 259 -20.86 0.51 11.62
C GLN A 259 -20.84 -0.68 10.66
N GLN A 260 -19.84 -0.77 9.77
CA GLN A 260 -19.65 -1.93 8.90
C GLN A 260 -19.35 -3.20 9.70
N GLY A 261 -18.55 -3.10 10.76
CA GLY A 261 -18.32 -4.19 11.72
C GLY A 261 -19.62 -4.67 12.39
N ALA A 262 -20.50 -3.74 12.79
CA ALA A 262 -21.80 -4.08 13.35
C ALA A 262 -22.70 -4.81 12.34
N VAL A 263 -22.73 -4.36 11.07
CA VAL A 263 -23.47 -5.04 9.99
C VAL A 263 -22.93 -6.46 9.77
N ALA A 264 -21.60 -6.63 9.73
CA ALA A 264 -20.98 -7.94 9.58
C ALA A 264 -21.37 -8.89 10.72
N GLY A 265 -21.42 -8.40 11.96
CA GLY A 265 -21.90 -9.16 13.12
C GLY A 265 -23.34 -9.66 12.97
N VAL A 266 -24.26 -8.80 12.53
CA VAL A 266 -25.66 -9.19 12.31
C VAL A 266 -25.79 -10.17 11.14
N ARG A 267 -25.02 -9.98 10.06
CA ARG A 267 -24.99 -10.92 8.93
C ARG A 267 -24.49 -12.30 9.33
N ALA A 268 -23.51 -12.39 10.22
CA ALA A 268 -23.02 -13.67 10.75
C ALA A 268 -24.13 -14.42 11.53
N VAL A 269 -24.92 -13.69 12.32
CA VAL A 269 -26.07 -14.27 13.03
C VAL A 269 -27.13 -14.77 12.03
N LEU A 270 -27.47 -13.97 11.02
CA LEU A 270 -28.43 -14.36 9.98
C LEU A 270 -27.94 -15.55 9.12
N ALA A 271 -26.63 -15.67 8.90
CA ALA A 271 -26.05 -16.83 8.24
C ALA A 271 -26.31 -18.13 9.00
N ALA A 272 -26.27 -18.10 10.34
CA ALA A 272 -26.61 -19.28 11.15
C ALA A 272 -28.08 -19.75 10.96
N TYR A 273 -29.01 -18.82 10.77
CA TYR A 273 -30.40 -19.15 10.42
C TYR A 273 -30.52 -19.72 9.01
N ALA A 274 -29.77 -19.20 8.03
CA ALA A 274 -29.74 -19.73 6.67
C ALA A 274 -29.15 -21.15 6.61
N ASP A 275 -28.05 -21.38 7.36
CA ASP A 275 -27.37 -22.66 7.47
C ASP A 275 -28.09 -23.65 8.39
N LYS A 276 -29.20 -23.22 9.03
CA LYS A 276 -30.01 -24.04 9.94
C LYS A 276 -29.21 -24.60 11.12
N SER A 277 -28.18 -23.86 11.53
CA SER A 277 -27.36 -24.18 12.70
C SER A 277 -27.84 -23.42 13.95
N ASP A 278 -28.93 -22.66 13.83
CA ASP A 278 -29.54 -21.93 14.93
C ASP A 278 -30.13 -22.86 16.02
N ALA A 279 -30.03 -22.43 17.28
CA ALA A 279 -30.41 -23.23 18.44
C ALA A 279 -31.89 -23.68 18.39
N ARG A 280 -32.78 -22.82 17.87
CA ARG A 280 -34.22 -23.12 17.74
C ARG A 280 -34.49 -24.20 16.72
N TYR A 281 -33.84 -24.14 15.56
CA TYR A 281 -33.96 -25.19 14.55
C TYR A 281 -33.42 -26.53 15.05
N VAL A 282 -32.28 -26.54 15.74
CA VAL A 282 -31.73 -27.76 16.35
C VAL A 282 -32.69 -28.34 17.38
N ALA A 283 -33.29 -27.51 18.24
CA ALA A 283 -34.30 -27.94 19.21
C ALA A 283 -35.55 -28.53 18.54
N ALA A 284 -36.07 -27.88 17.50
CA ALA A 284 -37.19 -28.38 16.72
C ALA A 284 -36.85 -29.72 16.04
N GLN A 285 -35.66 -29.85 15.46
CA GLN A 285 -35.18 -31.12 14.89
C GLN A 285 -35.05 -32.23 15.93
N GLN A 286 -34.54 -31.92 17.13
CA GLN A 286 -34.42 -32.90 18.21
C GLN A 286 -35.79 -33.37 18.67
N LEU A 287 -36.77 -32.46 18.82
CA LEU A 287 -38.16 -32.81 19.13
C LEU A 287 -38.75 -33.75 18.07
N VAL A 288 -38.58 -33.43 16.78
CA VAL A 288 -39.04 -34.27 15.68
C VAL A 288 -38.31 -35.62 15.66
N ARG A 289 -36.99 -35.63 15.86
CA ARG A 289 -36.19 -36.87 15.85
C ARG A 289 -36.58 -37.80 17.00
N ASN A 290 -36.73 -37.27 18.21
CA ASN A 290 -37.15 -38.04 19.38
C ASN A 290 -38.55 -38.62 19.18
N PHE A 291 -39.44 -37.88 18.50
CA PHE A 291 -40.77 -38.36 18.14
C PHE A 291 -40.73 -39.47 17.08
N LEU A 292 -39.91 -39.31 16.03
CA LEU A 292 -39.75 -40.32 14.98
C LEU A 292 -39.00 -41.58 15.43
N GLN A 293 -38.15 -41.48 16.46
CA GLN A 293 -37.57 -42.65 17.10
C GLN A 293 -38.61 -43.45 17.90
N ALA A 294 -39.71 -42.81 18.33
CA ALA A 294 -40.81 -43.49 19.02
C ALA A 294 -41.76 -44.22 18.05
N ARG A 295 -41.87 -43.78 16.78
CA ARG A 295 -42.60 -44.46 15.68
C ARG A 295 -42.06 -44.06 14.32
N SER A 296 -41.83 -45.02 13.44
CA SER A 296 -41.30 -44.77 12.09
C SER A 296 -42.36 -44.11 11.18
N ILE A 297 -41.90 -43.27 10.25
CA ILE A 297 -42.76 -42.59 9.26
C ILE A 297 -43.51 -43.61 8.40
N ASP A 298 -42.90 -44.76 8.13
CA ASP A 298 -43.50 -45.85 7.36
C ASP A 298 -44.66 -46.51 8.12
N GLU A 299 -44.59 -46.60 9.45
CA GLU A 299 -45.71 -47.07 10.28
C GLU A 299 -46.87 -46.08 10.31
N LEU A 300 -46.60 -44.77 10.36
CA LEU A 300 -47.63 -43.72 10.30
C LEU A 300 -48.26 -43.63 8.91
N ALA A 301 -47.48 -43.77 7.84
CA ALA A 301 -47.98 -43.81 6.47
C ALA A 301 -48.80 -45.08 6.20
N ALA A 302 -48.38 -46.24 6.72
CA ALA A 302 -49.15 -47.47 6.64
C ALA A 302 -50.46 -47.42 7.46
N GLN A 303 -50.46 -46.72 8.61
CA GLN A 303 -51.66 -46.51 9.43
C GLN A 303 -52.64 -45.51 8.78
N ALA A 304 -52.15 -44.41 8.20
CA ALA A 304 -52.96 -43.50 7.39
C ALA A 304 -53.57 -44.20 6.17
N ALA A 305 -52.79 -45.00 5.44
CA ALA A 305 -53.29 -45.79 4.30
C ALA A 305 -54.29 -46.89 4.70
N ALA A 306 -54.32 -47.30 5.98
CA ALA A 306 -55.28 -48.27 6.50
C ALA A 306 -56.63 -47.64 6.91
N THR A 307 -56.74 -46.31 6.91
CA THR A 307 -57.94 -45.59 7.34
C THR A 307 -58.79 -45.18 6.11
N PRO A 308 -60.07 -45.56 6.01
CA PRO A 308 -60.87 -45.41 4.78
C PRO A 308 -61.44 -44.00 4.54
N ALA A 309 -60.91 -42.95 5.19
CA ALA A 309 -61.43 -41.59 5.09
C ALA A 309 -60.74 -40.80 3.95
N ALA A 310 -61.52 -40.21 3.04
CA ALA A 310 -61.00 -39.41 1.91
C ALA A 310 -60.20 -38.17 2.34
N GLU A 311 -60.33 -37.75 3.60
CA GLU A 311 -59.58 -36.62 4.19
C GLU A 311 -58.10 -36.98 4.40
N ASP A 312 -57.79 -38.25 4.73
CA ASP A 312 -56.42 -38.73 4.94
C ASP A 312 -55.64 -38.79 3.63
N ASP A 313 -56.28 -39.25 2.55
CA ASP A 313 -55.68 -39.27 1.20
C ASP A 313 -55.32 -37.85 0.71
N ALA A 314 -56.17 -36.86 1.01
CA ALA A 314 -55.90 -35.45 0.66
C ALA A 314 -54.71 -34.88 1.45
N LEU A 315 -54.56 -35.26 2.73
CA LEU A 315 -53.42 -34.86 3.56
C LEU A 315 -52.11 -35.47 3.06
N VAL A 316 -52.12 -36.75 2.66
CA VAL A 316 -50.94 -37.44 2.09
C VAL A 316 -50.51 -36.81 0.77
N GLN A 317 -51.46 -36.49 -0.14
CA GLN A 317 -51.15 -35.80 -1.39
C GLN A 317 -50.53 -34.42 -1.16
N ARG A 318 -51.05 -33.66 -0.17
CA ARG A 318 -50.53 -32.34 0.16
C ARG A 318 -49.13 -32.40 0.78
N LEU A 319 -48.87 -33.42 1.61
CA LEU A 319 -47.54 -33.69 2.17
C LEU A 319 -46.53 -34.07 1.06
N ALA A 320 -46.95 -34.87 0.08
CA ALA A 320 -46.13 -35.22 -1.07
C ALA A 320 -45.78 -33.99 -1.92
N GLY A 321 -46.74 -33.08 -2.13
CA GLY A 321 -46.51 -31.81 -2.81
C GLY A 321 -45.50 -30.91 -2.10
N LEU A 322 -45.62 -30.75 -0.77
CA LEU A 322 -44.66 -29.98 0.02
C LEU A 322 -43.26 -30.61 0.03
N ARG A 323 -43.14 -31.94 -0.01
CA ARG A 323 -41.85 -32.63 -0.14
C ARG A 323 -41.18 -32.35 -1.48
N GLN A 324 -41.94 -32.36 -2.58
CA GLN A 324 -41.42 -32.01 -3.90
C GLN A 324 -40.96 -30.55 -3.96
N GLU A 325 -41.76 -29.63 -3.41
CA GLU A 325 -41.40 -28.21 -3.33
C GLU A 325 -40.14 -28.00 -2.48
N ARG A 326 -40.03 -28.67 -1.34
CA ARG A 326 -38.83 -28.65 -0.50
C ARG A 326 -37.59 -29.18 -1.23
N ALA A 327 -37.70 -30.29 -1.95
CA ALA A 327 -36.58 -30.85 -2.71
C ALA A 327 -36.11 -29.88 -3.81
N ALA A 328 -37.04 -29.21 -4.49
CA ALA A 328 -36.71 -28.17 -5.47
C ALA A 328 -36.02 -26.96 -4.83
N LEU A 329 -36.48 -26.53 -3.64
CA LEU A 329 -35.87 -25.44 -2.88
C LEU A 329 -34.46 -25.81 -2.37
N GLU A 330 -34.23 -27.05 -1.93
CA GLU A 330 -32.90 -27.52 -1.51
C GLU A 330 -31.90 -27.53 -2.67
N GLN A 331 -32.32 -27.96 -3.87
CA GLN A 331 -31.48 -27.87 -5.07
C GLN A 331 -31.17 -26.42 -5.45
N ALA A 332 -32.17 -25.53 -5.39
CA ALA A 332 -31.98 -24.11 -5.64
C ALA A 332 -31.03 -23.46 -4.60
N TYR A 333 -31.12 -23.85 -3.33
CA TYR A 333 -30.22 -23.39 -2.28
C TYR A 333 -28.79 -23.86 -2.52
N GLY A 334 -28.57 -25.11 -2.94
CA GLY A 334 -27.24 -25.61 -3.30
C GLY A 334 -26.58 -24.80 -4.42
N ALA A 335 -27.32 -24.47 -5.48
CA ALA A 335 -26.82 -23.62 -6.56
C ALA A 335 -26.55 -22.18 -6.11
N LEU A 336 -27.35 -21.64 -5.18
CA LEU A 336 -27.12 -20.32 -4.58
C LEU A 336 -25.89 -20.31 -3.66
N ALA A 337 -25.65 -21.37 -2.89
CA ALA A 337 -24.52 -21.48 -1.98
C ALA A 337 -23.18 -21.42 -2.71
N GLU A 338 -23.06 -22.10 -3.87
CA GLU A 338 -21.84 -22.02 -4.71
C GLU A 338 -21.64 -20.62 -5.27
N ARG A 339 -22.71 -19.98 -5.79
CA ARG A 339 -22.64 -18.58 -6.24
C ARG A 339 -22.25 -17.62 -5.12
N LEU A 340 -22.69 -17.90 -3.90
CA LEU A 340 -22.39 -17.09 -2.73
C LEU A 340 -20.93 -17.23 -2.31
N ARG A 341 -20.35 -18.44 -2.39
CA ARG A 341 -18.90 -18.65 -2.23
C ARG A 341 -18.09 -17.88 -3.26
N GLU A 342 -18.41 -18.04 -4.54
CA GLU A 342 -17.74 -17.33 -5.64
C GLU A 342 -17.83 -15.80 -5.46
N ALA A 343 -19.01 -15.28 -5.10
CA ALA A 343 -19.20 -13.85 -4.88
C ALA A 343 -18.40 -13.32 -3.69
N ARG A 344 -18.28 -14.10 -2.60
CA ARG A 344 -17.45 -13.74 -1.43
C ARG A 344 -15.97 -13.68 -1.78
N GLU A 345 -15.46 -14.68 -2.50
CA GLU A 345 -14.07 -14.72 -2.96
C GLU A 345 -13.74 -13.51 -3.85
N LYS A 346 -14.61 -13.22 -4.83
CA LYS A 346 -14.45 -12.06 -5.72
C LYS A 346 -14.45 -10.74 -4.96
N ARG A 347 -15.31 -10.60 -3.95
CA ARG A 347 -15.38 -9.40 -3.09
C ARG A 347 -14.12 -9.22 -2.25
N LEU A 348 -13.52 -10.31 -1.74
CA LEU A 348 -12.26 -10.27 -1.01
C LEU A 348 -11.11 -9.83 -1.93
N LEU A 349 -10.98 -10.46 -3.10
CA LEU A 349 -9.94 -10.10 -4.09
C LEU A 349 -10.07 -8.63 -4.54
N ALA A 350 -11.28 -8.14 -4.76
CA ALA A 350 -11.53 -6.74 -5.12
C ALA A 350 -11.11 -5.77 -4.00
N GLY A 351 -11.30 -6.15 -2.72
CA GLY A 351 -10.85 -5.35 -1.58
C GLY A 351 -9.33 -5.34 -1.43
N GLU A 352 -8.69 -6.52 -1.52
CA GLU A 352 -7.23 -6.67 -1.41
C GLU A 352 -6.50 -5.84 -2.47
N ILE A 353 -6.94 -5.92 -3.73
CA ILE A 353 -6.27 -5.16 -4.79
C ILE A 353 -6.49 -3.66 -4.65
N ARG A 354 -7.66 -3.21 -4.19
CA ARG A 354 -7.89 -1.79 -3.89
C ARG A 354 -6.91 -1.30 -2.82
N ASP A 355 -6.83 -2.00 -1.69
CA ASP A 355 -6.02 -1.55 -0.55
C ASP A 355 -4.54 -1.47 -0.92
N ARG A 356 -4.04 -2.46 -1.69
CA ARG A 356 -2.66 -2.44 -2.20
C ARG A 356 -2.41 -1.35 -3.24
N LEU A 357 -3.35 -1.10 -4.15
CA LEU A 357 -3.24 -0.02 -5.12
C LEU A 357 -3.27 1.36 -4.46
N LEU A 358 -4.07 1.52 -3.39
CA LEU A 358 -4.08 2.75 -2.60
C LEU A 358 -2.79 2.93 -1.79
N GLU A 359 -2.22 1.86 -1.24
CA GLU A 359 -0.92 1.90 -0.53
C GLU A 359 0.25 2.23 -1.46
N ALA A 360 0.17 1.80 -2.72
CA ALA A 360 1.17 2.09 -3.74
C ALA A 360 1.12 3.54 -4.27
N LEU A 361 0.04 4.29 -4.02
CA LEU A 361 -0.05 5.70 -4.38
C LEU A 361 0.80 6.54 -3.41
N PRO A 362 1.65 7.47 -3.91
CA PRO A 362 2.38 8.38 -3.04
C PRO A 362 1.44 9.19 -2.15
N GLN A 363 1.82 9.36 -0.88
CA GLN A 363 1.03 10.14 0.09
C GLN A 363 0.77 11.55 -0.47
N ALA A 364 -0.47 12.01 -0.34
CA ALA A 364 -1.02 13.25 -0.92
C ALA A 364 -0.43 14.57 -0.36
N GLY A 365 0.85 14.57 0.05
CA GLY A 365 1.61 15.73 0.51
C GLY A 365 2.73 16.19 -0.43
N GLY A 366 2.98 15.46 -1.54
CA GLY A 366 3.91 15.90 -2.58
C GLY A 366 3.27 16.89 -3.55
N VAL A 367 4.04 17.87 -4.04
CA VAL A 367 3.60 18.80 -5.11
C VAL A 367 3.52 18.09 -6.49
N THR A 368 3.92 16.82 -6.55
CA THR A 368 3.87 15.98 -7.75
C THR A 368 2.45 15.46 -7.98
N ARG A 369 1.91 15.66 -9.18
CA ARG A 369 0.63 15.11 -9.62
C ARG A 369 0.86 13.82 -10.39
N HIS A 370 0.12 12.76 -10.04
CA HIS A 370 0.08 11.53 -10.81
C HIS A 370 -1.03 11.60 -11.86
N PHE A 371 -0.67 11.41 -13.12
CA PHE A 371 -1.58 11.31 -14.23
C PHE A 371 -1.56 9.89 -14.79
N PHE A 372 -2.72 9.30 -14.99
CA PHE A 372 -2.86 8.05 -15.72
C PHE A 372 -3.24 8.37 -17.16
N GLU A 373 -2.62 7.71 -18.14
CA GLU A 373 -3.02 7.84 -19.54
C GLU A 373 -4.46 7.33 -19.75
N ASP A 374 -5.25 8.03 -20.57
CA ASP A 374 -6.67 7.70 -20.82
C ASP A 374 -6.88 6.37 -21.58
N GLU A 375 -5.82 5.70 -22.03
CA GLU A 375 -5.87 4.41 -22.73
C GLU A 375 -6.00 3.20 -21.78
N LEU A 376 -5.84 3.40 -20.47
CA LEU A 376 -5.97 2.33 -19.48
C LEU A 376 -7.46 2.05 -19.17
N ASP A 377 -7.99 0.92 -19.66
CA ASP A 377 -9.29 0.41 -19.21
C ASP A 377 -9.13 -0.31 -17.86
N LEU A 378 -9.12 0.47 -16.78
CA LEU A 378 -8.92 0.00 -15.41
C LEU A 378 -9.90 -1.11 -15.03
N ARG A 379 -11.15 -1.01 -15.50
CA ARG A 379 -12.20 -2.00 -15.20
C ARG A 379 -11.86 -3.36 -15.80
N GLN A 380 -11.42 -3.38 -17.05
CA GLN A 380 -11.05 -4.63 -17.71
C GLN A 380 -9.88 -5.35 -17.01
N VAL A 381 -8.89 -4.58 -16.55
CA VAL A 381 -7.72 -5.10 -15.83
C VAL A 381 -8.15 -5.66 -14.46
N LEU A 382 -8.97 -4.93 -13.70
CA LEU A 382 -9.47 -5.36 -12.40
C LEU A 382 -10.41 -6.57 -12.52
N ASP A 383 -11.30 -6.60 -13.51
CA ASP A 383 -12.14 -7.77 -13.82
C ASP A 383 -11.29 -8.98 -14.18
N GLY A 384 -10.21 -8.78 -14.95
CA GLY A 384 -9.29 -9.85 -15.27
C GLY A 384 -8.58 -10.40 -14.04
N TYR A 385 -8.22 -9.56 -13.08
CA TYR A 385 -7.63 -10.00 -11.80
C TYR A 385 -8.60 -10.81 -10.96
N VAL A 386 -9.82 -10.29 -10.74
CA VAL A 386 -10.85 -10.97 -9.93
C VAL A 386 -11.29 -12.30 -10.56
N ASN A 387 -11.19 -12.44 -11.88
CA ASN A 387 -11.44 -13.70 -12.59
C ASN A 387 -10.19 -14.58 -12.75
N GLY A 388 -9.05 -14.23 -12.14
CA GLY A 388 -7.80 -15.01 -12.16
C GLY A 388 -7.04 -15.00 -13.49
N LYS A 389 -7.36 -14.09 -14.42
CA LYS A 389 -6.67 -13.91 -15.71
C LYS A 389 -5.37 -13.13 -15.56
N TYR A 390 -5.30 -12.21 -14.60
CA TYR A 390 -4.10 -11.42 -14.31
C TYR A 390 -3.59 -11.72 -12.90
N SER A 391 -2.26 -11.77 -12.76
CA SER A 391 -1.63 -11.76 -11.44
C SER A 391 -1.52 -10.32 -10.92
N GLU A 392 -1.37 -10.19 -9.60
CA GLU A 392 -1.17 -8.90 -8.94
C GLU A 392 0.00 -8.09 -9.54
N GLN A 393 1.13 -8.74 -9.80
CA GLN A 393 2.30 -8.10 -10.40
C GLN A 393 2.01 -7.57 -11.81
N GLN A 394 1.14 -8.27 -12.57
CA GLN A 394 0.74 -7.83 -13.90
C GLN A 394 -0.17 -6.60 -13.83
N VAL A 395 -1.09 -6.55 -12.87
CA VAL A 395 -1.94 -5.37 -12.65
C VAL A 395 -1.09 -4.15 -12.27
N HIS A 396 -0.16 -4.30 -11.32
CA HIS A 396 0.75 -3.21 -10.95
C HIS A 396 1.66 -2.77 -12.10
N ALA A 397 2.18 -3.72 -12.89
CA ALA A 397 3.01 -3.40 -14.04
C ALA A 397 2.22 -2.64 -15.12
N GLU A 398 0.97 -3.03 -15.36
CA GLU A 398 0.13 -2.37 -16.35
C GLU A 398 -0.26 -0.96 -15.90
N ILE A 399 -0.66 -0.79 -14.64
CA ILE A 399 -0.96 0.54 -14.08
C ILE A 399 0.30 1.42 -14.06
N GLY A 400 1.44 0.86 -13.65
CA GLY A 400 2.73 1.57 -13.60
C GLY A 400 3.20 2.03 -14.99
N ARG A 401 2.95 1.27 -16.05
CA ARG A 401 3.27 1.67 -17.43
C ARG A 401 2.51 2.91 -17.89
N HIS A 402 1.30 3.09 -17.37
CA HIS A 402 0.43 4.21 -17.74
C HIS A 402 0.43 5.34 -16.70
N THR A 403 1.26 5.26 -15.66
CA THR A 403 1.41 6.32 -14.65
C THR A 403 2.50 7.30 -15.06
N ARG A 404 2.18 8.61 -15.07
CA ARG A 404 3.10 9.72 -15.31
C ARG A 404 3.17 10.62 -14.08
N GLU A 405 4.38 11.02 -13.69
CA GLU A 405 4.62 11.98 -12.60
C GLU A 405 4.88 13.38 -13.18
N LEU A 406 4.02 14.35 -12.86
CA LEU A 406 4.20 15.75 -13.25
C LEU A 406 4.57 16.60 -12.03
N GLY A 407 5.65 17.38 -12.14
CA GLY A 407 6.05 18.39 -11.16
C GLY A 407 5.76 19.81 -11.67
N PRO A 408 5.59 20.79 -10.77
CA PRO A 408 5.42 22.19 -11.17
C PRO A 408 6.72 22.75 -11.78
N TYR A 409 6.60 23.44 -12.91
CA TYR A 409 7.67 24.15 -13.60
C TYR A 409 7.23 25.58 -13.90
N HIS A 410 8.17 26.52 -13.88
CA HIS A 410 7.93 27.90 -14.27
C HIS A 410 8.61 28.16 -15.60
N ASP A 411 7.84 28.58 -16.60
CA ASP A 411 8.37 29.11 -17.85
C ASP A 411 8.95 30.52 -17.62
N ASP A 412 9.89 30.94 -18.47
CA ASP A 412 10.60 32.23 -18.37
C ASP A 412 9.66 33.47 -18.41
N ASP A 413 8.40 33.28 -18.79
CA ASP A 413 7.34 34.29 -18.84
C ASP A 413 6.49 34.39 -17.56
N GLY A 414 6.79 33.56 -16.54
CA GLY A 414 6.05 33.52 -15.29
C GLY A 414 4.79 32.64 -15.34
N THR A 415 4.58 31.88 -16.40
CA THR A 415 3.49 30.90 -16.50
C THR A 415 3.89 29.59 -15.80
N ILE A 416 2.97 28.99 -15.05
CA ILE A 416 3.19 27.69 -14.39
C ILE A 416 2.78 26.59 -15.38
N SER A 417 3.75 25.80 -15.83
CA SER A 417 3.52 24.59 -16.64
C SER A 417 3.87 23.33 -15.83
N TRP A 418 3.19 22.22 -16.12
CA TRP A 418 3.43 20.94 -15.44
C TRP A 418 4.34 20.08 -16.34
N ILE A 419 5.53 19.71 -15.87
CA ILE A 419 6.51 18.95 -16.65
C ILE A 419 6.74 17.57 -16.03
N GLU A 420 6.90 16.55 -16.88
CA GLU A 420 7.24 15.19 -16.45
C GLU A 420 8.56 15.18 -15.68
N VAL A 421 8.48 14.75 -14.42
CA VAL A 421 9.67 14.54 -13.57
C VAL A 421 10.41 13.32 -14.13
N GLY A 422 11.67 13.52 -14.54
CA GLY A 422 12.54 12.42 -14.99
C GLY A 422 12.71 12.23 -16.50
N LYS A 423 12.04 13.03 -17.36
CA LYS A 423 12.26 13.01 -18.83
C LYS A 423 12.97 14.23 -19.41
N THR A 424 13.73 15.00 -18.62
CA THR A 424 14.70 15.97 -19.19
C THR A 424 15.97 15.25 -19.66
N GLY A 425 15.81 14.33 -20.60
CA GLY A 425 16.90 13.76 -21.37
C GLY A 425 17.38 14.78 -22.41
N ALA A 426 18.58 15.31 -22.19
CA ALA A 426 19.48 15.82 -23.22
C ALA A 426 18.95 16.97 -24.12
N LYS A 427 19.07 18.23 -23.66
CA LYS A 427 19.47 19.42 -24.48
C LYS A 427 19.40 20.79 -23.79
N LEU A 428 19.32 20.89 -22.47
CA LEU A 428 19.55 22.18 -21.77
C LEU A 428 20.97 22.23 -21.18
N THR A 429 21.96 22.03 -22.04
CA THR A 429 23.36 22.27 -21.74
C THR A 429 23.66 23.76 -21.90
N GLY A 430 23.92 24.45 -20.78
CA GLY A 430 25.10 25.32 -20.77
C GLY A 430 24.98 26.82 -20.45
N THR A 431 23.84 27.40 -20.05
CA THR A 431 23.83 28.87 -19.82
C THR A 431 23.07 29.40 -18.60
N VAL A 432 22.20 28.62 -17.95
CA VAL A 432 21.37 29.15 -16.85
C VAL A 432 21.98 28.96 -15.45
N LEU A 433 23.01 28.11 -15.31
CA LEU A 433 23.61 27.79 -14.01
C LEU A 433 24.51 28.90 -13.41
N LEU A 434 24.77 30.00 -14.12
CA LEU A 434 25.67 31.08 -13.65
C LEU A 434 24.96 32.40 -13.31
N THR A 435 23.70 32.60 -13.68
CA THR A 435 23.02 33.90 -13.48
C THR A 435 22.13 33.94 -12.24
N VAL A 436 21.55 32.82 -11.79
CA VAL A 436 20.64 32.83 -10.62
C VAL A 436 21.41 32.78 -9.29
N GLY A 437 22.60 32.16 -9.26
CA GLY A 437 23.48 32.17 -8.08
C GLY A 437 23.98 33.57 -7.69
N ALA A 438 24.00 34.53 -8.64
CA ALA A 438 24.39 35.92 -8.37
C ALA A 438 23.25 36.78 -7.81
N VAL A 439 21.98 36.42 -8.05
CA VAL A 439 20.82 37.23 -7.63
C VAL A 439 20.37 36.88 -6.21
N VAL A 440 20.49 35.61 -5.78
CA VAL A 440 20.11 35.20 -4.42
C VAL A 440 21.08 35.73 -3.35
N VAL A 441 22.37 35.89 -3.67
CA VAL A 441 23.35 36.53 -2.76
C VAL A 441 23.08 38.03 -2.60
N ALA A 442 22.50 38.70 -3.60
CA ALA A 442 22.21 40.13 -3.54
C ALA A 442 20.93 40.46 -2.75
N VAL A 443 19.90 39.60 -2.79
CA VAL A 443 18.61 39.87 -2.13
C VAL A 443 18.61 39.46 -0.65
N VAL A 444 19.35 38.41 -0.27
CA VAL A 444 19.48 38.01 1.15
C VAL A 444 20.55 38.87 1.88
N GLY A 445 21.54 39.44 1.18
CA GLY A 445 22.52 40.37 1.75
C GLY A 445 21.97 41.79 2.03
N ALA A 446 20.94 42.22 1.31
CA ALA A 446 20.38 43.57 1.42
C ALA A 446 19.40 43.76 2.61
N LEU A 447 18.96 42.68 3.27
CA LEU A 447 18.09 42.73 4.44
C LEU A 447 18.84 42.63 5.79
N ALA A 448 20.17 42.49 5.77
CA ALA A 448 20.99 42.35 6.99
C ALA A 448 21.96 43.51 7.27
N SER A 449 21.92 44.62 6.52
CA SER A 449 22.83 45.77 6.76
C SER A 449 22.13 47.13 6.74
N SER A 450 21.36 47.41 7.78
CA SER A 450 21.09 48.79 8.20
C SER A 450 21.46 48.95 9.68
N GLY A 451 22.65 49.50 9.93
CA GLY A 451 23.11 49.82 11.28
C GLY A 451 24.61 50.07 11.36
N GLY A 452 25.00 51.36 11.41
CA GLY A 452 26.23 51.93 12.00
C GLY A 452 27.58 51.29 11.65
N GLY A 453 28.57 51.97 11.10
CA GLY A 453 29.06 53.27 11.48
C GLY A 453 30.56 53.34 11.13
N SER A 454 31.00 54.57 10.90
CA SER A 454 32.34 55.05 10.54
C SER A 454 33.53 54.53 11.36
N SER A 455 34.68 54.27 10.69
CA SER A 455 35.94 55.01 10.94
C SER A 455 37.15 54.48 10.13
N SER A 456 37.73 55.38 9.32
CA SER A 456 39.15 55.74 9.13
C SER A 456 40.31 54.71 9.04
N SER A 457 41.28 55.11 8.20
CA SER A 457 42.67 54.65 8.00
C SER A 457 42.81 53.43 7.08
N GLY A 458 43.58 53.44 5.99
CA GLY A 458 44.68 54.29 5.57
C GLY A 458 45.93 53.43 5.44
N SER A 459 46.27 52.96 4.23
CA SER A 459 47.66 52.74 3.81
C SER A 459 47.76 52.30 2.35
N ARG A 460 48.82 52.80 1.72
CA ARG A 460 49.24 52.66 0.33
C ARG A 460 50.02 51.35 0.12
N ARG A 461 50.28 51.07 -1.17
CA ARG A 461 51.34 50.21 -1.78
C ARG A 461 50.82 48.82 -2.20
N ARG A 462 51.20 48.22 -3.34
CA ARG A 462 52.13 48.57 -4.43
C ARG A 462 51.96 47.49 -5.51
N SER A 463 52.17 47.92 -6.75
CA SER A 463 52.38 47.15 -7.98
C SER A 463 53.01 45.75 -7.83
N GLY A 464 52.50 44.79 -8.63
CA GLY A 464 53.18 43.54 -8.96
C GLY A 464 52.63 42.98 -10.28
N ARG A 465 53.51 42.80 -11.25
CA ARG A 465 53.31 42.45 -12.66
C ARG A 465 53.97 41.08 -12.89
N GLY A 466 53.39 40.21 -13.72
CA GLY A 466 54.00 38.95 -14.19
C GLY A 466 52.91 37.90 -14.42
N ASN A 467 52.48 37.56 -15.63
CA ASN A 467 53.14 36.97 -16.80
C ASN A 467 53.44 35.45 -16.67
N SER A 468 53.03 34.74 -17.72
CA SER A 468 53.52 33.46 -18.29
C SER A 468 52.87 32.11 -17.93
N GLY A 469 52.54 31.38 -19.01
CA GLY A 469 52.59 29.92 -19.18
C GLY A 469 51.26 29.19 -18.92
N GLY A 470 50.60 28.47 -19.83
CA GLY A 470 50.97 27.96 -21.15
C GLY A 470 51.42 26.48 -21.10
N SER A 471 50.47 25.53 -21.20
CA SER A 471 50.58 24.17 -21.81
C SER A 471 49.31 23.39 -21.44
N ASN A 472 48.38 23.05 -22.35
CA ASN A 472 48.44 22.12 -23.48
C ASN A 472 48.94 20.72 -23.07
N TRP A 473 48.01 19.84 -22.73
CA TRP A 473 48.22 18.39 -22.70
C TRP A 473 47.22 17.74 -23.65
N GLY A 474 47.80 17.17 -24.70
CA GLY A 474 47.11 16.58 -25.83
C GLY A 474 46.61 15.17 -25.56
N SER A 475 45.68 14.82 -26.44
CA SER A 475 45.09 13.53 -26.68
C SER A 475 46.13 12.48 -27.06
N SER A 476 45.94 11.24 -26.61
CA SER A 476 46.46 10.05 -27.30
C SER A 476 45.43 8.94 -27.24
N ALA A 477 44.99 8.56 -28.42
CA ALA A 477 44.17 7.39 -28.71
C ALA A 477 45.05 6.14 -28.84
N SER A 478 44.54 5.03 -28.31
CA SER A 478 44.87 3.64 -28.69
C SER A 478 43.69 2.81 -28.16
N GLY A 479 42.90 2.07 -28.94
CA GLY A 479 43.28 1.22 -30.07
C GLY A 479 43.62 -0.17 -29.54
N GLY A 480 42.60 -1.01 -29.30
CA GLY A 480 42.79 -2.35 -28.73
C GLY A 480 41.52 -3.21 -28.78
N THR A 481 41.24 -3.77 -29.96
CA THR A 481 40.31 -4.88 -30.18
C THR A 481 40.84 -6.18 -29.52
N SER A 482 40.00 -6.86 -28.75
CA SER A 482 40.12 -8.31 -28.57
C SER A 482 38.75 -8.97 -28.34
N ASN A 483 38.46 -9.95 -29.20
CA ASN A 483 37.39 -10.92 -29.10
C ASN A 483 37.60 -11.84 -27.88
N GLY A 484 36.52 -12.17 -27.18
CA GLY A 484 36.51 -13.22 -26.16
C GLY A 484 35.11 -13.78 -25.97
N ARG A 485 34.75 -14.78 -26.79
CA ARG A 485 33.58 -15.64 -26.58
C ARG A 485 33.87 -16.60 -25.42
N SER A 486 32.97 -16.71 -24.46
CA SER A 486 32.84 -17.92 -23.63
C SER A 486 31.38 -18.15 -23.26
N SER A 487 30.85 -19.21 -23.87
CA SER A 487 29.66 -19.95 -23.51
C SER A 487 29.81 -20.57 -22.12
N GLY A 488 28.80 -20.40 -21.27
CA GLY A 488 28.69 -21.07 -19.97
C GLY A 488 27.26 -21.53 -19.73
N SER A 489 26.94 -22.71 -20.27
CA SER A 489 25.76 -23.50 -19.98
C SER A 489 25.79 -23.98 -18.51
N GLY A 490 24.77 -23.61 -17.73
CA GLY A 490 24.55 -24.11 -16.37
C GLY A 490 23.21 -24.83 -16.30
N SER A 491 23.29 -26.16 -16.36
CA SER A 491 22.20 -27.13 -16.38
C SER A 491 21.42 -27.22 -15.06
N SER A 492 20.12 -27.42 -15.23
CA SER A 492 19.13 -27.88 -14.26
C SER A 492 19.54 -29.19 -13.58
N SER A 493 19.45 -29.23 -12.25
CA SER A 493 19.40 -30.47 -11.47
C SER A 493 18.17 -30.44 -10.55
N SER A 494 17.21 -31.26 -10.94
CA SER A 494 16.12 -31.80 -10.14
C SER A 494 16.66 -32.64 -8.98
N SER A 495 16.13 -32.43 -7.77
CA SER A 495 16.24 -33.39 -6.68
C SER A 495 14.86 -33.58 -6.05
N ASP A 496 14.30 -34.75 -6.32
CA ASP A 496 13.25 -35.40 -5.57
C ASP A 496 13.62 -35.50 -4.10
N SER A 497 12.68 -35.16 -3.22
CA SER A 497 12.63 -35.69 -1.87
C SER A 497 11.19 -35.94 -1.47
N SER A 498 10.74 -37.14 -1.82
CA SER A 498 9.65 -37.86 -1.20
C SER A 498 9.86 -37.98 0.31
N SER A 499 8.95 -37.44 1.12
CA SER A 499 8.75 -37.88 2.50
C SER A 499 7.26 -38.00 2.77
N GLY A 500 6.84 -39.25 2.99
CA GLY A 500 5.49 -39.60 3.38
C GLY A 500 5.25 -39.30 4.86
N GLY A 501 4.05 -38.81 5.15
CA GLY A 501 3.52 -38.66 6.50
C GLY A 501 2.10 -39.19 6.52
N SER A 502 1.95 -40.45 6.92
CA SER A 502 0.70 -41.16 7.13
C SER A 502 -0.06 -40.54 8.30
N TYR A 503 -1.32 -40.13 8.09
CA TYR A 503 -2.25 -39.86 9.19
C TYR A 503 -3.09 -41.11 9.44
N SER A 504 -2.90 -41.70 10.62
CA SER A 504 -3.68 -42.82 11.12
C SER A 504 -5.07 -42.34 11.56
N THR A 505 -6.10 -42.94 10.99
CA THR A 505 -7.43 -43.01 11.57
C THR A 505 -7.46 -44.12 12.61
N SER A 506 -7.81 -43.79 13.85
CA SER A 506 -8.23 -44.74 14.88
C SER A 506 -9.55 -44.28 15.49
N ASP A 507 -10.60 -44.99 15.09
CA ASP A 507 -11.68 -45.56 15.89
C ASP A 507 -12.11 -44.96 17.24
N SER A 508 -13.44 -44.85 17.34
CA SER A 508 -14.31 -45.30 18.44
C SER A 508 -14.25 -44.59 19.79
N PHE A 509 -15.30 -43.83 20.11
CA PHE A 509 -16.29 -44.15 21.14
C PHE A 509 -17.58 -43.34 20.95
#